data_AF-A0A970S6N7-F1
#
_entry.id   AF-A0A970S6N7-F1
#
_cell.length_a   1.000
_cell.length_b   1.000
_cell.length_c   1.000
_cell.angle_alpha   90.00
_cell.angle_beta   90.00
_cell.angle_gamma   90.00
#
_symmetry.space_group_name_H-M   'P 1'
#
loop_
_entity.id
_entity.type
_entity.pdbx_description
1 polymer ?
#
loop_
_entity_poly.entity_id
_entity_poly.type
_entity_poly.pdbx_seq_one_letter_code
_entity_poly.pdbx_strand_id
1 'polypeptide(L)'
;ADCKLDGEEIVVTLEGGEELRADAVIYGIGIIPNAQLAVEAGLDADFAVHVNENCQTSNPDIYAAGDVASQLRECGNHRRVETWENANLQAGIFARHVMGVAHPVANPAWFWTDQLDINYQFVGDMSAAEWHVRGEMDATKRSDSSFVLFGVTDGVIVGGITVNAAKDMRHLKKLISKQAAFEADKYLDVSQDLRKLVK
;
A
#
# COMPACT_ATOMS: atom_id res chain seq x y z
N ALA A 1 25.82 -7.81 -1.68
CA ALA A 1 26.88 -6.84 -1.33
C ALA A 1 27.60 -7.37 -0.12
N ASP A 2 28.92 -7.46 -0.17
CA ASP A 2 29.73 -7.75 1.02
C ASP A 2 29.90 -6.45 1.81
N CYS A 3 29.88 -6.52 3.14
CA CYS A 3 29.98 -5.34 4.00
C CYS A 3 30.97 -5.64 5.13
N LYS A 4 32.06 -4.87 5.17
CA LYS A 4 33.15 -5.04 6.13
C LYS A 4 33.53 -3.71 6.77
N LEU A 5 34.15 -3.78 7.93
CA LEU A 5 34.83 -2.63 8.54
C LEU A 5 36.27 -2.55 8.02
N ASP A 6 36.73 -1.37 7.64
CA ASP A 6 38.12 -1.06 7.31
C ASP A 6 38.56 0.21 8.08
N GLY A 7 39.24 0.00 9.21
CA GLY A 7 39.52 1.08 10.15
C GLY A 7 38.24 1.60 10.82
N GLU A 8 37.95 2.89 10.65
CA GLU A 8 36.74 3.54 11.18
C GLU A 8 35.59 3.58 10.15
N GLU A 9 35.84 3.19 8.90
CA GLU A 9 34.86 3.25 7.82
C GLU A 9 34.23 1.88 7.54
N ILE A 10 32.99 1.90 7.05
CA ILE A 10 32.31 0.75 6.48
C ILE A 10 32.59 0.71 4.98
N VAL A 11 33.01 -0.45 4.47
CA VAL A 11 33.24 -0.71 3.05
C VAL A 11 32.17 -1.67 2.54
N VAL A 12 31.39 -1.21 1.56
CA VAL A 12 30.36 -2.00 0.88
C VAL A 12 30.84 -2.35 -0.52
N THR A 13 31.00 -3.64 -0.80
CA THR A 13 31.37 -4.13 -2.14
C THR A 13 30.11 -4.45 -2.94
N LEU A 14 29.93 -3.72 -4.04
CA LEU A 14 28.86 -3.96 -5.01
C LEU A 14 29.17 -5.22 -5.84
N GLU A 15 28.16 -5.76 -6.52
CA GLU A 15 28.32 -6.98 -7.34
C GLU A 15 29.39 -6.81 -8.44
N GLY A 16 29.57 -5.59 -8.96
CA GLY A 16 30.61 -5.26 -9.93
C GLY A 16 32.03 -5.12 -9.35
N GLY A 17 32.22 -5.32 -8.05
CA GLY A 17 33.51 -5.19 -7.35
C GLY A 17 33.88 -3.76 -6.92
N GLU A 18 33.05 -2.76 -7.23
CA GLU A 18 33.20 -1.40 -6.71
C GLU A 18 33.05 -1.39 -5.18
N GLU A 19 33.94 -0.68 -4.49
CA GLU A 19 33.89 -0.47 -3.05
C GLU A 19 33.40 0.95 -2.73
N LEU A 20 32.28 1.04 -2.01
CA LEU A 20 31.76 2.28 -1.45
C LEU A 20 32.19 2.40 0.02
N ARG A 21 32.72 3.55 0.43
CA ARG A 21 33.11 3.87 1.81
C ARG A 21 32.09 4.79 2.46
N ALA A 22 31.70 4.49 3.70
CA ALA A 22 30.74 5.29 4.47
C ALA A 22 30.95 5.18 5.98
N ASP A 23 30.58 6.22 6.73
CA ASP A 23 30.58 6.20 8.20
C ASP A 23 29.41 5.38 8.77
N ALA A 24 28.33 5.20 7.98
CA ALA A 24 27.12 4.49 8.38
C ALA A 24 26.44 3.81 7.18
N VAL A 25 25.75 2.70 7.45
CA VAL A 25 24.92 2.01 6.46
C VAL A 25 23.53 1.71 7.05
N ILE A 26 22.49 1.95 6.25
CA ILE A 26 21.09 1.63 6.58
C ILE A 26 20.59 0.60 5.58
N TYR A 27 20.08 -0.54 6.05
CA TYR A 27 19.49 -1.59 5.22
C TYR A 27 17.97 -1.64 5.41
N GLY A 28 17.23 -1.44 4.33
CA GLY A 28 15.77 -1.60 4.27
C GLY A 28 15.38 -2.54 3.14
N ILE A 29 15.58 -3.85 3.34
CA ILE A 29 15.42 -4.88 2.30
C ILE A 29 14.13 -5.71 2.46
N GLY A 30 13.16 -5.16 3.18
CA GLY A 30 11.90 -5.83 3.52
C GLY A 30 11.89 -6.38 4.95
N ILE A 31 10.75 -6.97 5.33
CA ILE A 31 10.51 -7.51 6.67
C ILE A 31 10.17 -9.00 6.63
N ILE A 32 10.57 -9.70 7.68
CA ILE A 32 10.15 -11.07 7.98
C ILE A 32 9.11 -10.99 9.10
N PRO A 33 7.87 -11.47 8.91
CA PRO A 33 6.86 -11.43 9.95
C PRO A 33 7.19 -12.34 11.13
N ASN A 34 6.78 -11.92 12.33
CA ASN A 34 6.98 -12.68 13.56
C ASN A 34 5.90 -13.77 13.73
N ALA A 35 5.88 -14.76 12.83
CA ALA A 35 4.88 -15.84 12.83
C ALA A 35 5.28 -17.06 13.69
N GLN A 36 6.47 -17.06 14.28
CA GLN A 36 7.06 -18.24 14.95
C GLN A 36 6.14 -18.85 16.03
N LEU A 37 5.49 -18.03 16.85
CA LEU A 37 4.58 -18.52 17.89
C LEU A 37 3.38 -19.29 17.30
N ALA A 38 2.84 -18.82 16.18
CA ALA A 38 1.72 -19.49 15.51
C ALA A 38 2.15 -20.83 14.92
N VAL A 39 3.34 -20.86 14.29
CA VAL A 39 3.93 -22.09 13.74
C VAL A 39 4.17 -23.12 14.85
N GLU A 40 4.80 -22.71 15.97
CA GLU A 40 5.06 -23.60 17.12
C GLU A 40 3.77 -24.08 17.80
N ALA A 41 2.71 -23.27 17.76
CA ALA A 41 1.39 -23.64 18.25
C ALA A 41 0.60 -24.57 17.29
N GLY A 42 1.15 -24.90 16.11
CA GLY A 42 0.50 -25.76 15.12
C GLY A 42 -0.64 -25.09 14.37
N LEU A 43 -0.67 -23.75 14.32
CA LEU A 43 -1.62 -23.02 13.48
C LEU A 43 -1.20 -23.11 12.02
N ASP A 44 -2.18 -22.98 11.12
CA ASP A 44 -1.94 -22.77 9.70
C ASP A 44 -1.17 -21.44 9.49
N ALA A 45 0.15 -21.56 9.36
CA ALA A 45 1.09 -20.46 9.27
C ALA A 45 2.38 -20.92 8.59
N ASP A 46 3.01 -20.01 7.86
CA ASP A 46 4.33 -20.18 7.26
C ASP A 46 5.27 -19.03 7.72
N PHE A 47 5.71 -18.17 6.82
CA PHE A 47 6.31 -16.88 7.14
C PHE A 47 5.27 -15.83 7.53
N ALA A 48 3.97 -16.16 7.51
CA ALA A 48 2.88 -15.33 8.01
C ALA A 48 1.77 -16.21 8.61
N VAL A 49 0.90 -15.63 9.42
CA VAL A 49 -0.26 -16.34 9.99
C VAL A 49 -1.41 -16.27 9.01
N HIS A 50 -1.90 -17.42 8.55
CA HIS A 50 -3.05 -17.45 7.64
C HIS A 50 -4.33 -17.16 8.42
N VAL A 51 -5.10 -16.20 7.90
CA VAL A 51 -6.38 -15.80 8.50
C VAL A 51 -7.48 -15.69 7.47
N ASN A 52 -8.70 -15.94 7.92
CA ASN A 52 -9.91 -15.72 7.13
C ASN A 52 -10.30 -14.22 7.06
N GLU A 53 -11.45 -13.93 6.46
CA GLU A 53 -12.01 -12.58 6.31
C GLU A 53 -12.34 -11.89 7.65
N ASN A 54 -12.45 -12.66 8.74
CA ASN A 54 -12.70 -12.18 10.09
C ASN A 54 -11.43 -12.08 10.95
N CYS A 55 -10.25 -12.21 10.34
CA CYS A 55 -8.95 -12.25 11.02
C CYS A 55 -8.78 -13.46 11.99
N GLN A 56 -9.62 -14.50 11.86
CA GLN A 56 -9.48 -15.74 12.62
C GLN A 56 -8.42 -16.63 11.98
N THR A 57 -7.61 -17.27 12.82
CA THR A 57 -6.66 -18.31 12.41
C THR A 57 -7.37 -19.66 12.23
N SER A 58 -6.60 -20.70 11.91
CA SER A 58 -7.08 -22.10 11.94
C SER A 58 -7.67 -22.55 13.29
N ASN A 59 -7.33 -21.88 14.39
CA ASN A 59 -7.98 -22.06 15.69
C ASN A 59 -9.03 -20.95 15.91
N PRO A 60 -10.30 -21.27 16.17
CA PRO A 60 -11.39 -20.29 16.27
C PRO A 60 -11.25 -19.31 17.43
N ASP A 61 -10.46 -19.64 18.46
CA ASP A 61 -10.20 -18.80 19.62
C ASP A 61 -8.97 -17.88 19.45
N ILE A 62 -8.22 -18.05 18.36
CA ILE A 62 -6.98 -17.31 18.09
C ILE A 62 -7.14 -16.47 16.83
N TYR A 63 -6.74 -15.21 16.92
CA TYR A 63 -6.82 -14.22 15.85
C TYR A 63 -5.44 -13.64 15.56
N ALA A 64 -5.22 -13.21 14.32
CA ALA A 64 -4.04 -12.46 13.93
C ALA A 64 -4.43 -11.27 13.02
N ALA A 65 -3.74 -10.15 13.20
CA ALA A 65 -4.00 -8.91 12.47
C ALA A 65 -2.71 -8.10 12.27
N GLY A 66 -2.73 -7.18 11.32
CA GLY A 66 -1.60 -6.36 10.92
C GLY A 66 -0.60 -7.12 10.04
N ASP A 67 0.66 -6.69 10.11
CA ASP A 67 1.72 -7.14 9.21
C ASP A 67 2.00 -8.64 9.29
N VAL A 68 1.61 -9.32 10.36
CA VAL A 68 1.80 -10.77 10.53
C VAL A 68 0.72 -11.60 9.84
N ALA A 69 -0.42 -10.99 9.52
CA ALA A 69 -1.58 -11.69 9.00
C ALA A 69 -1.57 -11.76 7.46
N SER A 70 -1.89 -12.94 6.94
CA SER A 70 -1.96 -13.23 5.52
C SER A 70 -3.33 -13.76 5.14
N GLN A 71 -4.02 -13.05 4.26
CA GLN A 71 -5.41 -13.35 3.87
C GLN A 71 -5.46 -13.93 2.46
N LEU A 72 -6.30 -14.94 2.26
CA LEU A 72 -6.61 -15.44 0.93
C LEU A 72 -7.29 -14.34 0.11
N ARG A 73 -6.74 -14.03 -1.06
CA ARG A 73 -7.30 -13.06 -2.00
C ARG A 73 -8.10 -13.78 -3.08
N GLU A 74 -8.94 -13.04 -3.81
CA GLU A 74 -9.75 -13.56 -4.91
C GLU A 74 -8.92 -14.27 -6.00
N CYS A 75 -7.64 -13.90 -6.14
CA CYS A 75 -6.70 -14.58 -7.04
C CYS A 75 -6.22 -15.95 -6.55
N GLY A 76 -6.78 -16.48 -5.46
CA GLY A 76 -6.46 -17.80 -4.90
C GLY A 76 -5.14 -17.85 -4.12
N ASN A 77 -4.46 -16.71 -3.95
CA ASN A 77 -3.20 -16.63 -3.24
C ASN A 77 -3.37 -15.87 -1.91
N HIS A 78 -2.67 -16.35 -0.89
CA HIS A 78 -2.51 -15.62 0.37
C HIS A 78 -1.64 -14.38 0.16
N ARG A 79 -2.07 -13.23 0.67
CA ARG A 79 -1.29 -11.99 0.62
C ARG A 79 -1.27 -11.27 1.96
N ARG A 80 -0.08 -10.78 2.27
CA ARG A 80 0.22 -9.87 3.39
C ARG A 80 0.14 -8.43 2.91
N VAL A 81 -0.26 -7.52 3.80
CA VAL A 81 -0.37 -6.09 3.49
C VAL A 81 0.28 -5.31 4.63
N GLU A 82 1.41 -4.68 4.32
CA GLU A 82 2.30 -4.01 5.28
C GLU A 82 1.99 -2.52 5.36
N THR A 83 0.72 -2.19 5.63
CA THR A 83 0.28 -0.79 5.67
C THR A 83 -0.40 -0.48 6.99
N TRP A 84 -0.21 0.75 7.44
CA TRP A 84 -0.91 1.26 8.62
C TRP A 84 -2.43 1.12 8.51
N GLU A 85 -2.99 1.41 7.32
CA GLU A 85 -4.44 1.29 7.10
C GLU A 85 -4.90 -0.17 7.23
N ASN A 86 -4.14 -1.14 6.69
CA ASN A 86 -4.47 -2.55 6.83
C ASN A 86 -4.48 -3.00 8.30
N ALA A 87 -3.46 -2.62 9.08
CA ALA A 87 -3.42 -2.94 10.51
C ALA A 87 -4.65 -2.38 11.25
N ASN A 88 -5.01 -1.11 10.98
CA ASN A 88 -6.17 -0.47 11.59
C ASN A 88 -7.51 -1.12 11.14
N LEU A 89 -7.63 -1.48 9.85
CA LEU A 89 -8.81 -2.14 9.31
C LEU A 89 -8.99 -3.54 9.91
N GLN A 90 -7.93 -4.35 9.97
CA GLN A 90 -7.99 -5.70 10.52
C GLN A 90 -8.32 -5.69 12.02
N ALA A 91 -7.81 -4.72 12.79
CA ALA A 91 -8.22 -4.54 14.19
C ALA A 91 -9.74 -4.28 14.31
N GLY A 92 -10.29 -3.44 13.43
CA GLY A 92 -11.73 -3.17 13.37
C GLY A 92 -12.56 -4.39 12.94
N ILE A 93 -12.08 -5.17 11.98
CA ILE A 93 -12.71 -6.43 11.53
C ILE A 93 -12.76 -7.42 12.69
N PHE A 94 -11.62 -7.69 13.34
CA PHE A 94 -11.56 -8.57 14.52
C PHE A 94 -12.58 -8.16 15.59
N ALA A 95 -12.58 -6.88 16.00
CA ALA A 95 -13.46 -6.39 17.05
C ALA A 95 -14.94 -6.56 16.69
N ARG A 96 -15.32 -6.29 15.43
CA ARG A 96 -16.70 -6.44 14.95
C ARG A 96 -17.16 -7.89 14.94
N HIS A 97 -16.30 -8.79 14.49
CA HIS A 97 -16.60 -10.22 14.47
C HIS A 97 -16.87 -10.75 15.87
N VAL A 98 -15.99 -10.45 16.84
CA VAL A 98 -16.17 -10.85 18.25
C VAL A 98 -17.46 -10.28 18.85
N MET A 99 -17.84 -9.06 18.45
CA MET A 99 -19.05 -8.39 18.94
C MET A 99 -20.33 -8.76 18.18
N GLY A 100 -20.26 -9.61 17.15
CA GLY A 100 -21.41 -9.95 16.30
C GLY A 100 -21.96 -8.76 15.49
N VAL A 101 -21.10 -7.79 15.17
CA VAL A 101 -21.46 -6.58 14.40
C VAL A 101 -21.01 -6.75 12.95
N ALA A 102 -21.85 -6.36 12.00
CA ALA A 102 -21.50 -6.42 10.58
C ALA A 102 -20.30 -5.54 10.22
N HIS A 103 -19.49 -6.04 9.29
CA HIS A 103 -18.39 -5.27 8.68
C HIS A 103 -18.93 -4.17 7.76
N PRO A 104 -18.31 -2.98 7.75
CA PRO A 104 -18.59 -2.00 6.72
C PRO A 104 -18.11 -2.51 5.35
N VAL A 105 -18.64 -1.93 4.27
CA VAL A 105 -18.09 -2.14 2.93
C VAL A 105 -16.63 -1.71 2.91
N ALA A 106 -15.76 -2.58 2.39
CA ALA A 106 -14.33 -2.31 2.30
C ALA A 106 -14.06 -1.13 1.36
N ASN A 107 -13.15 -0.24 1.77
CA ASN A 107 -12.59 0.75 0.87
C ASN A 107 -11.48 0.11 0.02
N PRO A 108 -11.18 0.66 -1.17
CA PRO A 108 -9.98 0.30 -1.91
C PRO A 108 -8.74 0.51 -1.03
N ALA A 109 -7.80 -0.44 -1.10
CA ALA A 109 -6.58 -0.40 -0.33
C ALA A 109 -5.82 0.89 -0.57
N TRP A 110 -5.36 1.54 0.50
CA TRP A 110 -4.62 2.79 0.43
C TRP A 110 -3.43 2.79 1.38
N PHE A 111 -2.41 3.54 0.97
CA PHE A 111 -1.27 3.86 1.80
C PHE A 111 -0.66 5.19 1.35
N TRP A 112 0.28 5.70 2.14
CA TRP A 112 0.98 6.93 1.83
C TRP A 112 2.46 6.80 2.21
N THR A 113 3.26 7.69 1.65
CA THR A 113 4.60 7.98 2.13
C THR A 113 4.81 9.48 2.09
N ASP A 114 5.48 9.99 3.11
CA ASP A 114 6.05 11.33 3.10
C ASP A 114 7.54 11.17 2.83
N GLN A 115 8.03 11.78 1.75
CA GLN A 115 9.45 11.80 1.44
C GLN A 115 9.89 13.24 1.29
N LEU A 116 10.80 13.64 2.18
CA LEU A 116 11.13 15.05 2.41
C LEU A 116 9.84 15.82 2.76
N ASP A 117 9.44 16.77 1.93
CA ASP A 117 8.24 17.60 2.09
C ASP A 117 7.17 17.28 1.01
N ILE A 118 7.20 16.08 0.43
CA ILE A 118 6.24 15.65 -0.59
C ILE A 118 5.40 14.51 -0.03
N ASN A 119 4.08 14.72 -0.03
CA ASN A 119 3.10 13.70 0.34
C ASN A 119 2.67 12.91 -0.90
N TYR A 120 2.96 11.62 -0.92
CA TYR A 120 2.48 10.67 -1.92
C TYR A 120 1.42 9.78 -1.30
N GLN A 121 0.29 9.62 -1.97
CA GLN A 121 -0.73 8.67 -1.56
C GLN A 121 -1.14 7.79 -2.72
N PHE A 122 -1.41 6.52 -2.42
CA PHE A 122 -1.68 5.48 -3.39
C PHE A 122 -3.00 4.81 -3.02
N VAL A 123 -3.81 4.48 -4.02
CA VAL A 123 -5.05 3.75 -3.82
C VAL A 123 -5.31 2.77 -4.96
N GLY A 124 -5.80 1.58 -4.63
CA GLY A 124 -6.21 0.58 -5.63
C GLY A 124 -5.03 -0.16 -6.25
N ASP A 125 -5.17 -0.52 -7.52
CA ASP A 125 -4.23 -1.38 -8.23
C ASP A 125 -3.10 -0.58 -8.88
N MET A 126 -1.89 -0.72 -8.34
CA MET A 126 -0.69 -0.08 -8.89
C MET A 126 -0.15 -0.77 -10.15
N SER A 127 -0.72 -1.93 -10.54
CA SER A 127 -0.40 -2.64 -11.78
C SER A 127 -1.32 -2.25 -12.96
N ALA A 128 -2.04 -1.13 -12.83
CA ALA A 128 -2.87 -0.59 -13.90
C ALA A 128 -2.13 -0.54 -15.25
N ALA A 129 -2.84 -0.88 -16.33
CA ALA A 129 -2.26 -0.98 -17.67
C ALA A 129 -1.80 0.39 -18.22
N GLU A 130 -2.50 1.46 -17.86
CA GLU A 130 -2.23 2.82 -18.29
C GLU A 130 -2.28 3.80 -17.12
N TRP A 131 -1.49 4.88 -17.22
CA TRP A 131 -1.46 5.95 -16.22
C TRP A 131 -1.64 7.32 -16.88
N HIS A 132 -2.64 8.07 -16.41
CA HIS A 132 -3.02 9.36 -16.97
C HIS A 132 -2.88 10.48 -15.93
N VAL A 133 -2.22 11.58 -16.30
CA VAL A 133 -1.88 12.68 -15.38
C VAL A 133 -2.90 13.80 -15.46
N ARG A 134 -3.48 14.17 -14.33
CA ARG A 134 -4.28 15.38 -14.12
C ARG A 134 -3.43 16.42 -13.40
N GLY A 135 -3.12 17.51 -14.09
CA GLY A 135 -2.18 18.53 -13.61
C GLY A 135 -0.86 18.45 -14.36
N GLU A 136 0.21 18.94 -13.73
CA GLU A 136 1.55 18.98 -14.32
C GLU A 136 2.54 18.25 -13.41
N MET A 137 3.31 17.32 -13.98
CA MET A 137 4.43 16.68 -13.30
C MET A 137 5.70 17.49 -13.54
N ASP A 138 5.97 18.45 -12.66
CA ASP A 138 7.18 19.26 -12.69
C ASP A 138 8.04 18.98 -11.45
N ALA A 139 9.19 18.32 -11.69
CA ALA A 139 10.15 17.97 -10.64
C ALA A 139 10.91 19.19 -10.09
N THR A 140 10.96 20.29 -10.84
CA THR A 140 11.63 21.52 -10.39
C THR A 140 10.86 22.22 -9.26
N LYS A 141 9.54 22.01 -9.21
CA LYS A 141 8.65 22.55 -8.16
C LYS A 141 8.77 21.83 -6.81
N ARG A 142 9.36 20.64 -6.75
CA ARG A 142 9.51 19.83 -5.52
C ARG A 142 8.20 19.75 -4.71
N SER A 143 8.17 20.27 -3.48
CA SER A 143 7.01 20.28 -2.58
C SER A 143 5.85 21.15 -3.06
N ASP A 144 6.06 22.05 -4.02
CA ASP A 144 4.99 22.85 -4.63
C ASP A 144 4.31 22.10 -5.80
N SER A 145 4.84 20.95 -6.22
CA SER A 145 4.23 20.12 -7.26
C SER A 145 2.98 19.43 -6.73
N SER A 146 1.84 19.58 -7.42
CA SER A 146 0.55 19.01 -7.02
C SER A 146 -0.20 18.46 -8.23
N PHE A 147 -0.39 17.15 -8.28
CA PHE A 147 -1.06 16.47 -9.39
C PHE A 147 -1.67 15.13 -8.95
N VAL A 148 -2.52 14.58 -9.82
CA VAL A 148 -3.20 13.29 -9.62
C VAL A 148 -2.90 12.38 -10.80
N LEU A 149 -2.65 11.11 -10.56
CA LEU A 149 -2.60 10.08 -11.60
C LEU A 149 -3.81 9.16 -11.48
N PHE A 150 -4.41 8.83 -12.61
CA PHE A 150 -5.42 7.80 -12.74
C PHE A 150 -4.80 6.55 -13.35
N GLY A 151 -4.85 5.44 -12.63
CA GLY A 151 -4.51 4.12 -13.14
C GLY A 151 -5.72 3.49 -13.80
N VAL A 152 -5.60 3.12 -15.08
CA VAL A 152 -6.69 2.62 -15.92
C VAL A 152 -6.35 1.26 -16.50
N THR A 153 -7.28 0.32 -16.42
CA THR A 153 -7.22 -0.98 -17.09
C THR A 153 -8.56 -1.22 -17.78
N ASP A 154 -8.54 -1.58 -19.06
CA ASP A 154 -9.75 -1.81 -19.87
C ASP A 154 -10.78 -0.67 -19.82
N GLY A 155 -10.27 0.57 -19.78
CA GLY A 155 -11.10 1.79 -19.71
C GLY A 155 -11.74 2.04 -18.34
N VAL A 156 -11.40 1.28 -17.30
CA VAL A 156 -11.91 1.44 -15.92
C VAL A 156 -10.82 1.98 -15.01
N ILE A 157 -11.18 2.92 -14.13
CA ILE A 157 -10.27 3.43 -13.10
C ILE A 157 -10.08 2.37 -12.01
N VAL A 158 -8.88 1.80 -11.94
CA VAL A 158 -8.51 0.73 -10.99
C VAL A 158 -7.52 1.21 -9.92
N GLY A 159 -6.78 2.29 -10.21
CA GLY A 159 -5.75 2.81 -9.33
C GLY A 159 -5.73 4.35 -9.32
N GLY A 160 -5.07 4.92 -8.31
CA GLY A 160 -4.91 6.36 -8.21
C GLY A 160 -3.70 6.74 -7.36
N ILE A 161 -3.02 7.81 -7.77
CA ILE A 161 -1.91 8.41 -7.02
C ILE A 161 -2.19 9.89 -6.85
N THR A 162 -2.00 10.43 -5.65
CA THR A 162 -1.98 11.88 -5.43
C THR A 162 -0.62 12.31 -4.95
N VAL A 163 -0.07 13.37 -5.52
CA VAL A 163 1.15 14.05 -5.05
C VAL A 163 0.74 15.43 -4.57
N ASN A 164 0.91 15.71 -3.27
CA ASN A 164 0.46 16.93 -2.59
C ASN A 164 -1.02 17.33 -2.84
N ALA A 165 -1.84 16.37 -3.29
CA ALA A 165 -3.25 16.54 -3.63
C ALA A 165 -4.15 15.65 -2.75
N ALA A 166 -3.82 15.52 -1.46
CA ALA A 166 -4.50 14.63 -0.51
C ALA A 166 -6.04 14.76 -0.48
N LYS A 167 -6.56 15.97 -0.74
CA LYS A 167 -8.00 16.26 -0.83
C LYS A 167 -8.72 15.43 -1.90
N ASP A 168 -8.01 15.04 -2.96
CA ASP A 168 -8.55 14.30 -4.11
C ASP A 168 -8.59 12.79 -3.86
N MET A 169 -7.86 12.28 -2.86
CA MET A 169 -7.76 10.86 -2.56
C MET A 169 -9.13 10.21 -2.26
N ARG A 170 -10.00 10.90 -1.51
CA ARG A 170 -11.35 10.40 -1.22
C ARG A 170 -12.20 10.22 -2.49
N HIS A 171 -11.93 11.01 -3.52
CA HIS A 171 -12.65 10.98 -4.79
C HIS A 171 -12.16 9.82 -5.64
N LEU A 172 -10.84 9.57 -5.66
CA LEU A 172 -10.26 8.36 -6.25
C LEU A 172 -10.80 7.08 -5.61
N LYS A 173 -10.83 6.99 -4.27
CA LYS A 173 -11.43 5.85 -3.55
C LYS A 173 -12.87 5.58 -4.03
N LYS A 174 -13.68 6.63 -4.20
CA LYS A 174 -15.07 6.50 -4.66
C LYS A 174 -15.19 6.11 -6.14
N LEU A 175 -14.32 6.61 -7.02
CA LEU A 175 -14.30 6.22 -8.44
C LEU A 175 -13.94 4.74 -8.61
N ILE A 176 -12.89 4.29 -7.92
CA ILE A 176 -12.44 2.89 -7.94
C ILE A 176 -13.53 1.96 -7.39
N SER A 177 -14.13 2.32 -6.24
CA SER A 177 -15.22 1.53 -5.64
C SER A 177 -16.44 1.39 -6.55
N LYS A 178 -16.67 2.36 -7.44
CA LYS A 178 -17.78 2.36 -8.40
C LYS A 178 -17.39 1.71 -9.75
N GLN A 179 -16.16 1.26 -9.92
CA GLN A 179 -15.62 0.79 -11.21
C GLN A 179 -15.90 1.81 -12.33
N ALA A 180 -15.65 3.09 -12.04
CA ALA A 180 -15.98 4.17 -12.97
C ALA A 180 -15.17 4.05 -14.27
N ALA A 181 -15.86 4.21 -15.40
CA ALA A 181 -15.19 4.36 -16.69
C ALA A 181 -14.33 5.62 -16.71
N PHE A 182 -13.15 5.53 -17.32
CA PHE A 182 -12.24 6.65 -17.48
C PHE A 182 -12.63 7.49 -18.71
N GLU A 183 -12.99 8.75 -18.45
CA GLU A 183 -13.33 9.75 -19.46
C GLU A 183 -12.26 10.85 -19.43
N ALA A 184 -11.29 10.81 -20.35
CA ALA A 184 -10.13 11.70 -20.34
C ALA A 184 -10.51 13.19 -20.32
N ASP A 185 -11.43 13.61 -21.19
CA ASP A 185 -11.89 15.01 -21.30
C ASP A 185 -12.51 15.54 -19.99
N LYS A 186 -13.03 14.64 -19.15
CA LYS A 186 -13.65 14.96 -17.88
C LYS A 186 -12.63 14.93 -16.73
N TYR A 187 -11.88 13.84 -16.60
CA TYR A 187 -11.01 13.63 -15.43
C TYR A 187 -9.64 14.29 -15.56
N LEU A 188 -9.20 14.71 -16.74
CA LEU A 188 -7.94 15.42 -16.93
C LEU A 188 -8.09 16.95 -16.97
N ASP A 189 -9.31 17.47 -17.16
CA ASP A 189 -9.58 18.91 -17.16
C ASP A 189 -9.43 19.53 -15.75
N VAL A 190 -8.28 20.17 -15.52
CA VAL A 190 -7.90 20.80 -14.24
C VAL A 190 -8.81 21.95 -13.81
N SER A 191 -9.62 22.51 -14.73
CA SER A 191 -10.57 23.58 -14.39
C SER A 191 -11.79 23.07 -13.60
N GLN A 192 -12.06 21.77 -13.67
CA GLN A 192 -13.17 21.13 -12.95
C GLN A 192 -12.73 20.67 -11.56
N ASP A 193 -13.61 20.78 -10.57
CA ASP A 193 -13.35 20.22 -9.24
C ASP A 193 -13.64 18.72 -9.27
N LEU A 194 -12.64 17.87 -8.99
CA LEU A 194 -12.80 16.42 -9.00
C LEU A 194 -13.94 15.98 -8.08
N ARG A 195 -14.17 16.68 -6.95
CA ARG A 195 -15.31 16.43 -6.06
C ARG A 195 -16.66 16.46 -6.77
N LYS A 196 -16.82 17.34 -7.76
CA LYS A 196 -18.08 17.50 -8.52
C LYS A 196 -18.26 16.40 -9.55
N LEU A 197 -17.18 15.81 -10.04
CA LEU A 197 -17.17 14.75 -11.05
C LEU A 197 -17.54 13.37 -10.47
N VAL A 198 -17.34 13.19 -9.16
CA VAL A 198 -17.56 11.91 -8.46
C VAL A 198 -18.89 11.88 -7.71
N LYS A 199 -19.95 12.57 -8.17
CA LYS A 199 -21.27 12.43 -7.56
C LYS A 199 -21.86 11.04 -7.85
#